data_AF-A0A929BVE6-F1
#
_entry.id   AF-A0A929BVE6-F1
#
_cell.length_a   1.000
_cell.length_b   1.000
_cell.length_c   1.000
_cell.angle_alpha   90.00
_cell.angle_beta   90.00
_cell.angle_gamma   90.00
#
_symmetry.space_group_name_H-M   'P 1'
#
loop_
_entity.id
_entity.type
_entity.pdbx_description
1 polymer ?
#
loop_
_entity_poly.entity_id
_entity_poly.type
_entity_poly.pdbx_seq_one_letter_code
_entity_poly.pdbx_strand_id
1 'polypeptide(L)'
;MGFQCPECNKKTLAIIERIELPSDARSDEITLQVIRCGGCNFEGIAVYEESRRGTIDSESIDHYGYTLDRHELKSIKALIKRCPEPANPWCACDSHQELSRKDAFGRWIRPSSDDELHTFAMKL
;
A
#
# COMPACT_ATOMS: atom_id res chain seq x y z
N MET A 1 -4.60 -17.88 -3.05
CA MET A 1 -3.73 -17.90 -1.85
C MET A 1 -4.04 -16.64 -1.06
N GLY A 2 -4.18 -16.72 0.25
CA GLY A 2 -4.54 -15.58 1.11
C GLY A 2 -3.41 -15.28 2.07
N PHE A 3 -3.18 -14.00 2.37
CA PHE A 3 -2.18 -13.58 3.33
C PHE A 3 -2.62 -13.90 4.76
N GLN A 4 -1.67 -14.01 5.67
CA GLN A 4 -1.95 -14.19 7.10
C GLN A 4 -2.52 -12.90 7.70
N CYS A 5 -3.73 -12.98 8.27
CA CYS A 5 -4.33 -11.87 9.00
C CYS A 5 -3.67 -11.70 10.37
N PRO A 6 -3.26 -10.48 10.78
CA PRO A 6 -2.63 -10.25 12.08
C PRO A 6 -3.57 -10.48 13.27
N GLU A 7 -4.88 -10.28 13.08
CA GLU A 7 -5.89 -10.41 14.15
C GLU A 7 -6.26 -11.88 14.42
N CYS A 8 -6.64 -12.63 13.38
CA CYS A 8 -7.16 -13.98 13.55
C CYS A 8 -6.15 -15.09 13.19
N ASN A 9 -4.95 -14.72 12.73
CA ASN A 9 -3.88 -15.62 12.30
C ASN A 9 -4.25 -16.63 11.20
N LYS A 10 -5.40 -16.45 10.54
CA LYS A 10 -5.83 -17.28 9.41
C LYS A 10 -5.35 -16.69 8.09
N LYS A 11 -5.10 -17.56 7.11
CA LYS A 11 -4.71 -17.22 5.73
C LYS A 11 -5.91 -16.79 4.87
N THR A 12 -6.68 -15.84 5.38
CA THR A 12 -7.94 -15.37 4.77
C THR A 12 -7.88 -13.89 4.39
N LEU A 13 -6.72 -13.25 4.50
CA LEU A 13 -6.53 -11.86 4.11
C LEU A 13 -6.38 -11.76 2.59
N ALA A 14 -7.21 -10.93 1.97
CA ALA A 14 -7.24 -10.75 0.53
C ALA A 14 -7.15 -9.27 0.17
N ILE A 15 -6.51 -8.97 -0.97
CA ILE A 15 -6.50 -7.64 -1.55
C ILE A 15 -7.84 -7.42 -2.27
N ILE A 16 -8.58 -6.39 -1.88
CA ILE A 16 -9.90 -6.08 -2.44
C ILE A 16 -9.86 -4.91 -3.43
N GLU A 17 -8.96 -3.96 -3.23
CA GLU A 17 -8.77 -2.79 -4.09
C GLU A 17 -7.28 -2.48 -4.16
N ARG A 18 -6.82 -1.86 -5.24
CA ARG A 18 -5.43 -1.43 -5.38
C ARG A 18 -5.33 -0.19 -6.25
N ILE A 19 -4.26 0.57 -6.06
CA ILE A 19 -3.84 1.66 -6.93
C ILE A 19 -2.32 1.61 -7.10
N GLU A 20 -1.86 1.74 -8.34
CA GLU A 20 -0.45 1.83 -8.71
C GLU A 20 -0.05 3.30 -8.68
N LEU A 21 1.01 3.63 -7.95
CA LEU A 21 1.48 5.00 -7.80
C LEU A 21 2.72 5.22 -8.66
N PRO A 22 2.98 6.47 -9.10
CA PRO A 22 4.23 6.82 -9.75
C PRO A 22 5.45 6.45 -8.89
N SER A 23 6.55 6.10 -9.55
CA SER A 23 7.83 5.88 -8.89
C SER A 23 8.29 7.10 -8.09
N ASP A 24 9.10 6.86 -7.08
CA ASP A 24 9.68 7.89 -6.23
C ASP A 24 11.22 7.87 -6.30
N ALA A 25 11.89 8.56 -5.37
CA ALA A 25 13.34 8.59 -5.31
C ALA A 25 13.98 7.22 -4.96
N ARG A 26 13.24 6.29 -4.36
CA ARG A 26 13.74 5.00 -3.83
C ARG A 26 13.19 3.78 -4.58
N SER A 27 11.92 3.79 -4.92
CA SER A 27 11.12 2.67 -5.42
C SER A 27 10.69 2.96 -6.84
N ASP A 28 10.90 1.98 -7.72
CA ASP A 28 10.53 2.04 -9.13
C ASP A 28 9.07 1.63 -9.33
N GLU A 29 8.54 0.78 -8.45
CA GLU A 29 7.12 0.41 -8.42
C GLU A 29 6.57 0.58 -7.00
N ILE A 30 5.41 1.23 -6.90
CA ILE A 30 4.70 1.43 -5.64
C ILE A 30 3.24 1.06 -5.88
N THR A 31 2.71 0.09 -5.14
CA THR A 31 1.29 -0.26 -5.19
C THR A 31 0.68 -0.19 -3.80
N LEU A 32 -0.34 0.64 -3.65
CA LEU A 32 -1.17 0.73 -2.46
C LEU A 32 -2.37 -0.20 -2.61
N GLN A 33 -2.59 -1.08 -1.64
CA GLN A 33 -3.56 -2.16 -1.69
C GLN A 33 -4.48 -2.09 -0.47
N VAL A 34 -5.79 -2.15 -0.66
CA VAL A 34 -6.73 -2.34 0.44
C VAL A 34 -6.86 -3.82 0.69
N ILE A 35 -6.66 -4.24 1.94
CA ILE A 35 -6.73 -5.63 2.34
C ILE A 35 -7.89 -5.84 3.33
N ARG A 36 -8.57 -6.98 3.19
CA ARG A 36 -9.67 -7.39 4.07
C ARG A 36 -9.56 -8.85 4.41
N CYS A 37 -9.79 -9.18 5.68
CA CYS A 37 -9.87 -10.55 6.13
C CYS A 37 -11.26 -11.13 5.83
N GLY A 38 -11.32 -12.30 5.21
CA GLY A 38 -12.57 -13.05 5.02
C GLY A 38 -13.05 -13.79 6.28
N GLY A 39 -12.17 -13.96 7.29
CA GLY A 39 -12.46 -14.72 8.52
C GLY A 39 -12.73 -13.86 9.76
N CYS A 40 -12.42 -12.57 9.74
CA CYS A 40 -12.73 -11.61 10.79
C CYS A 40 -12.99 -10.22 10.17
N ASN A 41 -13.35 -9.22 10.98
CA ASN A 41 -13.67 -7.88 10.49
C ASN A 41 -12.44 -6.96 10.31
N PHE A 42 -11.25 -7.55 10.15
CA PHE A 42 -10.02 -6.80 9.92
C PHE A 42 -9.98 -6.25 8.50
N GLU A 43 -9.68 -4.96 8.39
CA GLU A 43 -9.34 -4.27 7.15
C GLU A 43 -8.11 -3.40 7.41
N GLY A 44 -7.28 -3.24 6.39
CA GLY A 44 -6.08 -2.42 6.46
C GLY A 44 -5.57 -2.06 5.08
N ILE A 45 -4.36 -1.50 5.05
CA ILE A 45 -3.66 -1.19 3.80
C ILE A 45 -2.43 -2.09 3.71
N ALA A 46 -2.13 -2.61 2.53
CA ALA A 46 -0.84 -3.19 2.20
C ALA A 46 -0.13 -2.30 1.18
N VAL A 47 1.17 -2.22 1.30
CA VAL A 47 2.05 -1.46 0.43
C VAL A 47 3.06 -2.42 -0.14
N TYR A 48 3.07 -2.52 -1.45
CA TYR A 48 4.10 -3.20 -2.22
C TYR A 48 5.03 -2.14 -2.81
N GLU A 49 6.31 -2.22 -2.49
CA GLU A 49 7.35 -1.40 -3.05
C GLU A 49 8.42 -2.29 -3.65
N GLU A 50 8.86 -1.96 -4.86
CA GLU A 50 9.97 -2.64 -5.52
C GLU A 50 11.01 -1.60 -5.92
N SER A 51 12.27 -1.87 -5.55
CA SER A 51 13.42 -1.09 -5.97
C SER A 51 14.38 -1.98 -6.76
N ARG A 52 14.67 -1.58 -7.99
CA ARG A 52 15.66 -2.22 -8.87
C ARG A 52 16.96 -1.41 -8.97
N ARG A 53 17.12 -0.38 -8.13
CA ARG A 53 18.26 0.55 -8.17
C ARG A 53 19.44 0.00 -7.38
N GLY A 54 20.20 -0.92 -8.01
CA GLY A 54 21.46 -1.42 -7.45
C GLY A 54 22.26 -2.27 -8.44
N THR A 55 23.35 -2.87 -7.96
CA THR A 55 24.13 -3.89 -8.69
C THR A 55 23.25 -5.07 -9.09
N ILE A 56 23.64 -5.84 -10.12
CA ILE A 56 23.05 -7.16 -10.44
C ILE A 56 22.87 -7.92 -9.11
N ASP A 57 21.63 -8.35 -8.81
CA ASP A 57 21.15 -8.98 -7.55
C ASP A 57 20.74 -8.06 -6.37
N SER A 58 20.59 -6.74 -6.56
CA SER A 58 20.09 -5.82 -5.51
C SER A 58 18.62 -5.45 -5.66
N GLU A 59 17.79 -6.36 -6.18
CA GLU A 59 16.34 -6.20 -6.18
C GLU A 59 15.82 -6.34 -4.75
N SER A 60 15.16 -5.30 -4.25
CA SER A 60 14.50 -5.33 -2.95
C SER A 60 13.00 -5.17 -3.15
N ILE A 61 12.26 -6.17 -2.67
CA ILE A 61 10.81 -6.18 -2.65
C ILE A 61 10.40 -6.03 -1.19
N ASP A 62 9.74 -4.92 -0.88
CA ASP A 62 9.16 -4.66 0.43
C ASP A 62 7.63 -4.81 0.33
N HIS A 63 7.05 -5.77 1.06
CA HIS A 63 5.59 -5.94 1.16
C HIS A 63 5.13 -5.96 2.61
N TYR A 64 4.54 -4.86 3.04
CA TYR A 64 4.12 -4.64 4.43
C TYR A 64 2.68 -4.13 4.48
N GLY A 65 2.01 -4.44 5.59
CA GLY A 65 0.66 -4.02 5.92
C GLY A 65 0.67 -2.94 7.00
N TYR A 66 -0.35 -2.10 6.99
CA TYR A 66 -0.65 -1.06 7.97
C TYR A 66 -2.03 -1.30 8.56
N THR A 67 -2.09 -1.25 9.88
CA THR A 67 -3.33 -1.11 10.64
C THR A 67 -3.63 0.37 10.80
N LEU A 68 -4.53 0.89 9.98
CA LEU A 68 -4.94 2.29 10.04
C LEU A 68 -6.19 2.45 10.89
N ASP A 69 -6.39 3.65 11.43
CA ASP A 69 -7.67 3.98 12.02
C ASP A 69 -8.79 3.97 10.96
N ARG A 70 -10.04 3.82 11.40
CA ARG A 70 -11.18 3.67 10.48
C ARG A 70 -11.39 4.88 9.57
N HIS A 71 -11.07 6.08 10.04
CA HIS A 71 -11.24 7.31 9.27
C HIS A 71 -10.19 7.43 8.17
N GLU A 72 -8.91 7.18 8.48
CA GLU A 72 -7.83 7.17 7.48
C GLU A 72 -8.07 6.07 6.43
N LEU A 73 -8.37 4.84 6.87
CA LEU A 73 -8.68 3.74 5.95
C LEU A 73 -9.85 4.06 5.02
N LYS A 74 -10.93 4.65 5.55
CA LYS A 74 -12.09 5.05 4.75
C LYS A 74 -11.73 6.13 3.73
N SER A 75 -10.86 7.07 4.11
CA SER A 75 -10.41 8.16 3.24
C SER A 75 -9.57 7.61 2.08
N ILE A 76 -8.61 6.72 2.37
CA ILE A 76 -7.80 6.06 1.34
C ILE A 76 -8.67 5.23 0.39
N LYS A 77 -9.59 4.41 0.91
CA LYS A 77 -10.54 3.64 0.09
C LYS A 77 -11.36 4.55 -0.83
N ALA A 78 -11.81 5.69 -0.32
CA ALA A 78 -12.57 6.64 -1.14
C ALA A 78 -11.71 7.25 -2.26
N LEU A 79 -10.43 7.55 -2.01
CA LEU A 79 -9.50 8.03 -3.04
C LEU A 79 -9.25 6.96 -4.09
N ILE A 80 -8.93 5.72 -3.70
CA ILE A 80 -8.70 4.61 -4.64
C ILE A 80 -9.91 4.42 -5.57
N LYS A 81 -11.13 4.44 -5.02
CA LYS A 81 -12.38 4.28 -5.78
C LYS A 81 -12.70 5.43 -6.74
N ARG A 82 -12.20 6.63 -6.47
CA ARG A 82 -12.42 7.81 -7.32
C ARG A 82 -11.49 7.82 -8.53
N CYS A 83 -10.42 7.04 -8.49
CA CYS A 83 -9.51 6.95 -9.61
C CYS A 83 -10.16 6.22 -10.81
N PRO A 84 -10.17 6.83 -12.01
CA PRO A 84 -10.72 6.18 -13.20
C PRO A 84 -9.82 5.03 -13.71
N GLU A 85 -8.51 5.13 -13.48
CA GLU A 85 -7.51 4.17 -13.97
C GLU A 85 -6.52 3.82 -12.86
N PRO A 86 -6.95 3.05 -11.84
CA PRO A 86 -6.11 2.76 -10.67
C PRO A 86 -4.88 1.90 -10.98
N ALA A 87 -4.85 1.20 -12.12
CA ALA A 87 -3.69 0.45 -12.57
C ALA A 87 -2.76 1.26 -13.51
N ASN A 88 -3.06 2.55 -13.73
CA ASN A 88 -2.22 3.43 -14.53
C ASN A 88 -1.47 4.39 -13.59
N PRO A 89 -0.19 4.12 -13.27
CA PRO A 89 0.58 4.97 -12.35
C PRO A 89 0.81 6.39 -12.87
N TRP A 90 0.57 6.65 -14.16
CA TRP A 90 0.69 7.96 -14.78
C TRP A 90 -0.63 8.72 -14.85
N CYS A 91 -1.70 8.19 -14.25
CA CYS A 91 -3.00 8.85 -14.20
C CYS A 91 -2.91 10.16 -13.40
N ALA A 92 -3.30 11.27 -14.03
CA ALA A 92 -3.17 12.61 -13.46
C ALA A 92 -4.33 13.02 -12.52
N CYS A 93 -5.17 12.09 -12.08
CA CYS A 93 -6.36 12.39 -11.28
C CYS A 93 -6.00 12.83 -9.85
N ASP A 94 -6.92 13.56 -9.20
CA ASP A 94 -6.72 14.05 -7.82
C ASP A 94 -6.39 12.94 -6.82
N SER A 95 -6.92 11.73 -7.04
CA SER A 95 -6.65 10.59 -6.17
C SER A 95 -5.21 10.12 -6.27
N HIS A 96 -4.62 10.10 -7.47
CA HIS A 96 -3.20 9.85 -7.63
C HIS A 96 -2.36 10.99 -7.08
N GLN A 97 -2.73 12.25 -7.31
CA GLN A 97 -1.99 13.39 -6.78
C GLN A 97 -1.93 13.37 -5.24
N GLU A 98 -3.04 13.05 -4.58
CA GLU A 98 -3.11 12.98 -3.11
C GLU A 98 -2.38 11.74 -2.58
N LEU A 99 -2.60 10.57 -3.19
CA LEU A 99 -1.99 9.33 -2.72
C LEU A 99 -0.51 9.20 -3.09
N SER A 100 0.00 9.94 -4.08
CA SER A 100 1.41 9.90 -4.50
C SER A 100 2.24 11.06 -3.98
N ARG A 101 1.76 11.75 -2.93
CA ARG A 101 2.49 12.86 -2.30
C ARG A 101 3.88 12.40 -1.87
N LYS A 102 4.85 13.29 -2.08
CA LYS A 102 6.26 13.07 -1.78
C LYS A 102 6.75 14.05 -0.72
N ASP A 103 7.72 13.61 0.07
CA ASP A 103 8.42 14.45 1.03
C ASP A 103 9.43 15.39 0.34
N ALA A 104 10.15 16.18 1.14
CA ALA A 104 11.17 17.12 0.64
C ALA A 104 12.35 16.43 -0.08
N PHE A 105 12.52 15.11 0.08
CA PHE A 105 13.55 14.30 -0.57
C PHE A 105 13.02 13.56 -1.81
N GLY A 106 11.77 13.80 -2.20
CA GLY A 106 11.13 13.13 -3.33
C GLY A 106 10.74 11.68 -3.05
N ARG A 107 10.67 11.28 -1.78
CA ARG A 107 10.21 9.95 -1.36
C ARG A 107 8.71 9.97 -1.12
N TRP A 108 8.03 8.91 -1.52
CA TRP A 108 6.61 8.77 -1.31
C TRP A 108 6.27 8.75 0.19
N ILE A 109 5.26 9.52 0.58
CA ILE A 109 4.79 9.61 1.96
C ILE A 109 3.87 8.43 2.22
N ARG A 110 4.37 7.46 2.99
CA ARG A 110 3.63 6.26 3.37
C ARG A 110 2.45 6.61 4.30
N PRO A 111 1.36 5.81 4.27
CA PRO A 111 0.27 5.91 5.24
C PRO A 111 0.79 5.79 6.66
N SER A 112 0.22 6.54 7.61
CA SER A 112 0.60 6.50 9.03
C SER A 112 2.11 6.65 9.30
N SER A 113 2.81 7.51 8.54
CA SER A 113 4.28 7.72 8.64
C SER A 113 4.77 8.21 10.02
N ASP A 114 3.85 8.61 10.91
CA ASP A 114 4.17 9.03 12.28
C ASP A 114 4.28 7.89 13.30
N ASP A 115 3.89 6.64 12.98
CA ASP A 115 3.89 5.54 13.95
C ASP A 115 4.28 4.18 13.33
N GLU A 116 5.53 3.73 13.56
CA GLU A 116 6.01 2.40 13.12
C GLU A 116 5.27 1.24 13.83
N LEU A 117 4.55 1.52 14.93
CA LEU A 117 3.86 0.55 15.77
C LEU A 117 2.64 -0.13 15.11
N HIS A 118 2.24 0.30 13.91
CA HIS A 118 1.07 -0.22 13.21
C HIS A 118 1.38 -1.01 11.94
N THR A 119 2.64 -1.40 11.75
CA THR A 119 3.06 -2.20 10.59
C THR A 119 3.09 -3.70 10.87
N PHE A 120 2.84 -4.52 9.85
CA PHE A 120 3.01 -5.97 9.89
C PHE A 120 3.51 -6.51 8.55
N ALA A 121 4.27 -7.61 8.55
CA ALA A 121 4.73 -8.23 7.31
C ALA A 121 3.59 -8.95 6.58
N MET A 122 3.48 -8.75 5.27
CA MET A 122 2.52 -9.47 4.43
C MET A 122 3.05 -10.88 4.13
N LYS A 123 2.75 -11.84 5.01
CA LYS A 123 3.18 -13.25 4.87
C LYS A 123 2.14 -14.08 4.12
N LEU A 124 2.62 -14.91 3.18
CA LEU A 124 1.82 -15.88 2.41
C LEU A 124 1.49 -17.16 3.21
#